data_AF-A0A840C3Q9-F1
#
_entry.id   AF-A0A840C3Q9-F1
#
_cell.length_a   1.000
_cell.length_b   1.000
_cell.length_c   1.000
_cell.angle_alpha   90.00
_cell.angle_beta   90.00
_cell.angle_gamma   90.00
#
_symmetry.space_group_name_H-M   'P 1'
#
loop_
_entity.id
_entity.type
_entity.pdbx_description
1 polymer ?
#
loop_
_entity_poly.entity_id
_entity_poly.type
_entity_poly.pdbx_seq_one_letter_code
_entity_poly.pdbx_strand_id
1 'polypeptide(L)'
;MERGTLSYILHLPRMQSPKSEYMELLFDRLEDIAAFTEFNTSNLKSFGHRTRELLALACMEVEASLRAVLRASGSFSGRDRFNMNDYVRACEPLCLREFQVTLRRHPNVGPLRPFQSWDIKQPTASLPWYDAYNATKHDRETALDRATLEACLQAMAAVTILFCAQFSPPVTADWTHEPAYALNRWFTVELIDPDPASFYVPPVRVELGRTPELWLFDGRGTGTWNVMDLCVP
;
A
#
# COMPACT_ATOMS: atom_id res chain seq x y z
N MET A 1 -18.81 9.42 -12.53
CA MET A 1 -18.04 8.40 -11.78
C MET A 1 -16.59 8.59 -12.15
N GLU A 2 -15.95 9.50 -11.44
CA GLU A 2 -14.56 9.89 -11.70
C GLU A 2 -13.65 8.91 -10.98
N ARG A 3 -12.80 8.21 -11.73
CA ARG A 3 -11.77 7.35 -11.16
C ARG A 3 -10.60 8.26 -10.77
N GLY A 4 -10.44 8.46 -9.47
CA GLY A 4 -9.35 9.26 -8.92
C GLY A 4 -8.02 8.52 -9.06
N THR A 5 -7.14 9.05 -9.90
CA THR A 5 -5.74 8.62 -9.95
C THR A 5 -5.05 9.09 -8.67
N LEU A 6 -4.41 8.16 -7.96
CA LEU A 6 -3.69 8.38 -6.70
C LEU A 6 -2.77 9.59 -6.71
N SER A 7 -2.86 10.42 -5.68
CA SER A 7 -1.91 11.49 -5.41
C SER A 7 -1.80 11.74 -3.89
N TYR A 8 -0.75 11.11 -3.31
CA TYR A 8 0.05 11.47 -2.11
C TYR A 8 -0.40 11.10 -0.70
N ILE A 9 0.61 10.68 0.11
CA ILE A 9 0.57 10.55 1.58
C ILE A 9 1.96 10.88 2.22
N LEU A 10 1.91 11.55 3.39
CA LEU A 10 2.86 11.71 4.51
C LEU A 10 4.37 11.94 4.27
N HIS A 11 4.85 13.07 4.78
CA HIS A 11 6.27 13.34 4.98
C HIS A 11 6.79 12.63 6.25
N LEU A 12 6.98 11.30 6.17
CA LEU A 12 7.97 10.65 7.03
C LEU A 12 9.36 11.07 6.52
N PRO A 13 10.29 11.49 7.39
CA PRO A 13 11.61 11.94 6.96
C PRO A 13 12.23 10.87 6.08
N ARG A 14 12.60 11.25 4.85
CA ARG A 14 13.17 10.39 3.78
C ARG A 14 13.78 9.12 4.37
N MET A 15 13.00 8.05 4.47
CA MET A 15 13.55 6.73 4.73
C MET A 15 14.29 6.37 3.45
N GLN A 16 15.61 6.60 3.42
CA GLN A 16 16.48 6.01 2.40
C GLN A 16 16.17 4.52 2.37
N SER A 17 15.77 3.99 1.21
CA SER A 17 15.10 2.70 1.10
C SER A 17 16.07 1.58 0.69
N PRO A 18 16.58 0.78 1.63
CA PRO A 18 16.99 -0.60 1.38
C PRO A 18 15.78 -1.55 1.15
N LYS A 19 14.56 -1.01 0.94
CA LYS A 19 13.30 -1.76 0.77
C LYS A 19 12.95 -2.11 -0.69
N SER A 20 13.67 -1.56 -1.67
CA SER A 20 13.42 -1.77 -3.11
C SER A 20 13.61 -3.24 -3.51
N GLU A 21 14.74 -3.83 -3.11
CA GLU A 21 15.13 -5.19 -3.48
C GLU A 21 14.19 -6.25 -2.91
N TYR A 22 13.68 -6.05 -1.68
CA TYR A 22 12.75 -6.99 -1.08
C TYR A 22 11.38 -6.96 -1.78
N MET A 23 10.92 -5.78 -2.19
CA MET A 23 9.67 -5.65 -2.94
C MET A 23 9.76 -6.31 -4.31
N GLU A 24 10.88 -6.15 -5.02
CA GLU A 24 11.16 -6.84 -6.28
C GLU A 24 11.10 -8.37 -6.12
N LEU A 25 11.76 -8.90 -5.07
CA LEU A 25 11.70 -10.33 -4.74
C LEU A 25 10.27 -10.83 -4.54
N LEU A 26 9.40 -10.06 -3.87
CA LEU A 26 7.99 -10.43 -3.69
C LEU A 26 7.24 -10.50 -5.02
N PHE A 27 7.49 -9.56 -5.93
CA PHE A 27 6.86 -9.55 -7.26
C PHE A 27 7.37 -10.67 -8.16
N ASP A 28 8.65 -11.04 -8.06
CA ASP A 28 9.19 -12.21 -8.77
C ASP A 28 8.54 -13.50 -8.28
N ARG A 29 8.33 -13.63 -6.97
CA ARG A 29 7.57 -14.77 -6.38
C ARG A 29 6.12 -14.78 -6.82
N LEU A 30 5.50 -13.62 -7.05
CA LEU A 30 4.15 -13.55 -7.59
C LEU A 30 4.10 -14.03 -9.05
N GLU A 31 5.08 -13.63 -9.87
CA GLU A 31 5.23 -14.10 -11.26
C GLU A 31 5.45 -15.63 -11.31
N ASP A 32 6.24 -16.18 -10.40
CA ASP A 32 6.44 -17.62 -10.24
C ASP A 32 5.15 -18.39 -9.95
N ILE A 33 4.16 -17.79 -9.29
CA ILE A 33 2.85 -18.42 -9.04
C ILE A 33 1.97 -18.26 -10.27
N ALA A 34 1.96 -17.08 -10.90
CA ALA A 34 1.19 -16.79 -12.10
C ALA A 34 1.58 -17.68 -13.29
N ALA A 35 2.84 -18.13 -13.36
CA ALA A 35 3.31 -19.07 -14.38
C ALA A 35 2.63 -20.44 -14.33
N PHE A 36 2.03 -20.84 -13.20
CA PHE A 36 1.40 -22.15 -13.02
C PHE A 36 -0.08 -22.08 -12.65
N THR A 37 -0.55 -20.97 -12.07
CA THR A 37 -1.94 -20.78 -11.66
C THR A 37 -2.48 -19.52 -12.31
N GLU A 38 -3.46 -19.67 -13.20
CA GLU A 38 -4.15 -18.53 -13.80
C GLU A 38 -4.89 -17.72 -12.72
N PHE A 39 -4.70 -16.41 -12.69
CA PHE A 39 -5.36 -15.53 -11.72
C PHE A 39 -6.77 -15.19 -12.22
N ASN A 40 -7.75 -15.93 -11.73
CA ASN A 40 -9.17 -15.71 -12.00
C ASN A 40 -10.00 -16.14 -10.78
N THR A 41 -11.29 -15.81 -10.80
CA THR A 41 -12.23 -16.11 -9.71
C THR A 41 -12.31 -17.60 -9.37
N SER A 42 -12.24 -18.49 -10.36
CA SER A 42 -12.29 -19.95 -10.15
C SER A 42 -11.09 -20.48 -9.37
N ASN A 43 -9.93 -19.84 -9.52
CA ASN A 43 -8.67 -20.26 -8.92
C ASN A 43 -8.31 -19.54 -7.61
N LEU A 44 -9.13 -18.60 -7.14
CA LEU A 44 -8.85 -17.82 -5.93
C LEU A 44 -8.66 -18.69 -4.67
N LYS A 45 -9.35 -19.83 -4.61
CA LYS A 45 -9.25 -20.80 -3.52
C LYS A 45 -8.10 -21.80 -3.68
N SER A 46 -7.39 -21.79 -4.81
CA SER A 46 -6.22 -22.64 -5.01
C SER A 46 -5.14 -22.27 -3.99
N PHE A 47 -4.48 -23.28 -3.44
CA PHE A 47 -3.44 -23.12 -2.43
C PHE A 47 -2.28 -24.08 -2.70
N GLY A 48 -1.11 -23.77 -2.15
CA GLY A 48 0.06 -24.61 -2.25
C GLY A 48 1.25 -24.04 -1.49
N HIS A 49 2.38 -24.72 -1.54
CA HIS A 49 3.55 -24.28 -0.79
C HIS A 49 4.09 -22.92 -1.27
N ARG A 50 4.01 -22.63 -2.57
CA ARG A 50 4.42 -21.33 -3.14
C ARG A 50 3.53 -20.18 -2.67
N THR A 51 2.20 -20.38 -2.65
CA THR A 51 1.26 -19.35 -2.16
C THR A 51 1.44 -19.13 -0.67
N ARG A 52 1.70 -20.18 0.13
CA ARG A 52 2.01 -20.06 1.56
C ARG A 52 3.30 -19.29 1.81
N GLU A 53 4.36 -19.60 1.06
CA GLU A 53 5.64 -18.91 1.17
C GLU A 53 5.48 -17.41 0.86
N LEU A 54 4.85 -17.07 -0.27
CA LEU A 54 4.62 -15.68 -0.64
C LEU A 54 3.70 -14.96 0.36
N LEU A 55 2.62 -15.61 0.81
CA LEU A 55 1.74 -15.06 1.85
C LEU A 55 2.52 -14.71 3.12
N ALA A 56 3.42 -15.59 3.56
CA ALA A 56 4.25 -15.36 4.73
C ALA A 56 5.22 -14.20 4.53
N LEU A 57 5.93 -14.15 3.40
CA LEU A 57 6.87 -13.07 3.07
C LEU A 57 6.16 -11.71 2.99
N ALA A 58 5.01 -11.65 2.31
CA ALA A 58 4.20 -10.43 2.19
C ALA A 58 3.68 -9.95 3.55
N CYS A 59 3.17 -10.84 4.41
CA CYS A 59 2.70 -10.46 5.75
C CYS A 59 3.85 -9.94 6.63
N MET A 60 5.05 -10.53 6.54
CA MET A 60 6.22 -10.04 7.27
C MET A 60 6.65 -8.64 6.79
N GLU A 61 6.56 -8.36 5.48
CA GLU A 61 6.82 -7.01 4.95
C GLU A 61 5.77 -6.01 5.41
N VAL A 62 4.49 -6.39 5.45
CA VAL A 62 3.43 -5.54 6.01
C VAL A 62 3.75 -5.19 7.47
N GLU A 63 4.08 -6.17 8.31
CA GLU A 63 4.47 -5.92 9.70
C GLU A 63 5.70 -5.02 9.83
N ALA A 64 6.72 -5.22 8.98
CA ALA A 64 7.93 -4.41 8.96
C ALA A 64 7.63 -2.96 8.56
N SER A 65 6.77 -2.76 7.56
CA SER A 65 6.32 -1.45 7.11
C SER A 65 5.47 -0.72 8.15
N LEU A 66 4.49 -1.39 8.76
CA LEU A 66 3.69 -0.82 9.85
C LEU A 66 4.54 -0.46 11.07
N ARG A 67 5.51 -1.31 11.42
CA ARG A 67 6.49 -1.03 12.48
C ARG A 67 7.33 0.21 12.18
N ALA A 68 7.77 0.38 10.94
CA ALA A 68 8.53 1.57 10.53
C ALA A 68 7.69 2.84 10.68
N VAL A 69 6.42 2.80 10.25
CA VAL A 69 5.47 3.92 10.41
C VAL A 69 5.27 4.29 11.88
N LEU A 70 4.96 3.31 12.74
CA LEU A 70 4.73 3.57 14.17
C LEU A 70 5.97 4.09 14.91
N ARG A 71 7.17 3.64 14.51
CA ARG A 71 8.43 4.18 15.05
C ARG A 71 8.64 5.62 14.63
N ALA A 72 8.39 5.93 13.36
CA ALA A 72 8.57 7.26 12.82
C ALA A 72 7.52 8.26 13.33
N SER A 73 6.32 7.80 13.70
CA SER A 73 5.28 8.66 14.28
C SER A 73 5.55 9.08 15.73
N GLY A 74 6.53 8.47 16.41
CA GLY A 74 6.85 8.78 17.81
C GLY A 74 5.76 8.39 18.83
N SER A 75 4.68 7.73 18.40
CA SER A 75 3.48 7.48 19.21
C SER A 75 3.69 6.47 20.35
N PHE A 76 4.85 5.81 20.41
CA PHE A 76 5.17 4.75 21.37
C PHE A 76 6.60 4.84 21.90
N SER A 77 6.96 5.99 22.48
CA SER A 77 8.28 6.22 23.08
C SER A 77 8.70 5.09 24.02
N GLY A 78 9.83 4.43 23.73
CA GLY A 78 10.43 3.39 24.58
C GLY A 78 9.92 1.96 24.37
N ARG A 79 9.05 1.68 23.39
CA ARG A 79 8.57 0.33 23.08
C ARG A 79 9.07 -0.17 21.73
N ASP A 80 9.76 -1.31 21.72
CA ASP A 80 10.34 -1.91 20.51
C ASP A 80 9.50 -3.02 19.87
N ARG A 81 8.51 -3.57 20.59
CA ARG A 81 7.67 -4.68 20.13
C ARG A 81 6.24 -4.23 19.90
N PHE A 82 5.80 -4.28 18.65
CA PHE A 82 4.44 -3.99 18.22
C PHE A 82 3.70 -5.27 17.80
N ASN A 83 2.38 -5.25 17.91
CA ASN A 83 1.49 -6.28 17.42
C ASN A 83 0.30 -5.66 16.65
N MET A 84 -0.62 -6.48 16.17
CA MET A 84 -1.76 -6.00 15.38
C MET A 84 -2.65 -4.98 16.10
N ASN A 85 -2.75 -5.02 17.44
CA ASN A 85 -3.48 -4.01 18.22
C ASN A 85 -2.79 -2.64 18.21
N ASP A 86 -1.48 -2.62 17.98
CA ASP A 86 -0.74 -1.38 17.77
C ASP A 86 -0.85 -0.95 16.30
N TYR A 87 -0.64 -1.87 15.37
CA TYR A 87 -0.58 -1.59 13.93
C TYR A 87 -1.89 -1.04 13.36
N VAL A 88 -3.05 -1.49 13.85
CA VAL A 88 -4.37 -0.99 13.38
C VAL A 88 -4.53 0.53 13.52
N ARG A 89 -3.77 1.15 14.43
CA ARG A 89 -3.77 2.62 14.62
C ARG A 89 -3.14 3.38 13.46
N ALA A 90 -2.37 2.70 12.60
CA ALA A 90 -1.87 3.29 11.35
C ALA A 90 -2.95 3.36 10.26
N CYS A 91 -4.08 2.64 10.42
CA CYS A 91 -5.12 2.56 9.39
C CYS A 91 -5.70 3.92 9.01
N GLU A 92 -6.04 4.74 10.01
CA GLU A 92 -6.66 6.05 9.82
C GLU A 92 -5.64 7.12 9.36
N PRO A 93 -4.47 7.31 10.01
CA PRO A 93 -3.48 8.30 9.55
C PRO A 93 -2.93 8.04 8.15
N LEU A 94 -2.86 6.77 7.72
CA LEU A 94 -2.42 6.38 6.38
C LEU A 94 -3.59 6.26 5.39
N CYS A 95 -4.84 6.58 5.77
CA CYS A 95 -6.03 6.45 4.94
C CYS A 95 -6.19 5.06 4.26
N LEU A 96 -5.75 3.98 4.94
CA LEU A 96 -5.59 2.65 4.29
C LEU A 96 -6.89 2.07 3.73
N ARG A 97 -8.05 2.46 4.28
CA ARG A 97 -9.36 1.98 3.84
C ARG A 97 -9.79 2.57 2.50
N GLU A 98 -9.24 3.72 2.12
CA GLU A 98 -9.56 4.40 0.86
C GLU A 98 -8.88 3.73 -0.32
N PHE A 99 -7.78 3.01 -0.08
CA PHE A 99 -7.05 2.33 -1.15
C PHE A 99 -7.81 1.15 -1.74
N GLN A 100 -7.67 1.05 -3.06
CA GLN A 100 -8.06 -0.08 -3.87
C GLN A 100 -6.92 -0.44 -4.82
N VAL A 101 -6.73 -1.74 -5.04
CA VAL A 101 -5.78 -2.27 -6.02
C VAL A 101 -6.52 -3.14 -7.03
N THR A 102 -6.16 -3.07 -8.30
CA THR A 102 -6.64 -3.99 -9.34
C THR A 102 -5.46 -4.64 -10.06
N LEU A 103 -5.60 -5.90 -10.44
CA LEU A 103 -4.62 -6.62 -11.23
C LEU A 103 -4.74 -6.21 -12.70
N ARG A 104 -3.70 -5.60 -13.27
CA ARG A 104 -3.74 -5.07 -14.66
C ARG A 104 -3.95 -6.16 -15.71
N ARG A 105 -3.23 -7.28 -15.56
CA ARG A 105 -3.28 -8.42 -16.49
C ARG A 105 -4.43 -9.38 -16.20
N HIS A 106 -5.03 -9.27 -15.02
CA HIS A 106 -6.07 -10.19 -14.54
C HIS A 106 -7.27 -9.41 -13.94
N PRO A 107 -7.92 -8.52 -14.72
CA PRO A 107 -8.98 -7.65 -14.20
C PRO A 107 -10.20 -8.44 -13.68
N ASN A 108 -10.40 -9.67 -14.16
CA ASN A 108 -11.49 -10.56 -13.76
C ASN A 108 -11.42 -11.00 -12.29
N VAL A 109 -10.25 -10.88 -11.63
CA VAL A 109 -10.13 -11.09 -10.18
C VAL A 109 -10.94 -10.05 -9.39
N GLY A 110 -11.16 -8.87 -9.98
CA GLY A 110 -11.82 -7.76 -9.30
C GLY A 110 -10.88 -6.93 -8.41
N PRO A 111 -11.41 -5.87 -7.80
CA PRO A 111 -10.64 -4.99 -6.93
C PRO A 111 -10.32 -5.66 -5.58
N LEU A 112 -9.12 -5.39 -5.08
CA LEU A 112 -8.60 -5.81 -3.79
C LEU A 112 -8.55 -4.59 -2.85
N ARG A 113 -9.19 -4.71 -1.69
CA ARG A 113 -9.20 -3.68 -0.64
C ARG A 113 -8.81 -4.30 0.70
N PRO A 114 -7.52 -4.63 0.88
CA PRO A 114 -7.07 -5.50 1.97
C PRO A 114 -7.28 -4.92 3.37
N PHE A 115 -7.39 -3.60 3.51
CA PHE A 115 -7.60 -2.92 4.79
C PHE A 115 -9.04 -2.44 5.01
N GLN A 116 -9.96 -2.65 4.06
CA GLN A 116 -11.33 -2.10 4.11
C GLN A 116 -12.06 -2.43 5.41
N SER A 117 -11.91 -3.65 5.90
CA SER A 117 -12.57 -4.15 7.11
C SER A 117 -11.70 -4.11 8.37
N TRP A 118 -10.51 -3.50 8.33
CA TRP A 118 -9.56 -3.59 9.46
C TRP A 118 -10.12 -2.92 10.71
N ASP A 119 -10.49 -3.72 11.71
CA ASP A 119 -11.20 -3.29 12.93
C ASP A 119 -10.27 -3.35 14.15
N ILE A 120 -10.22 -2.24 14.91
CA ILE A 120 -9.46 -2.12 16.15
C ILE A 120 -9.91 -3.10 17.25
N LYS A 121 -11.17 -3.57 17.22
CA LYS A 121 -11.67 -4.56 18.20
C LYS A 121 -11.20 -5.98 17.91
N GLN A 122 -10.90 -6.28 16.65
CA GLN A 122 -10.40 -7.60 16.24
C GLN A 122 -9.29 -7.45 15.18
N PRO A 123 -8.13 -6.85 15.51
CA PRO A 123 -7.15 -6.41 14.51
C PRO A 123 -6.56 -7.51 13.63
N THR A 124 -6.48 -8.73 14.15
CA THR A 124 -6.04 -9.92 13.39
C THR A 124 -7.18 -10.51 12.57
N ALA A 125 -8.28 -10.88 13.24
CA ALA A 125 -9.38 -11.62 12.59
C ALA A 125 -10.15 -10.78 11.55
N SER A 126 -10.13 -9.45 11.67
CA SER A 126 -10.74 -8.54 10.70
C SER A 126 -9.97 -8.40 9.38
N LEU A 127 -8.78 -9.00 9.29
CA LEU A 127 -7.96 -9.14 8.08
C LEU A 127 -7.85 -10.63 7.69
N PRO A 128 -8.75 -11.16 6.85
CA PRO A 128 -8.79 -12.59 6.54
C PRO A 128 -7.47 -13.16 6.00
N TRP A 129 -6.74 -12.37 5.21
CA TRP A 129 -5.44 -12.76 4.65
C TRP A 129 -4.34 -12.86 5.73
N TYR A 130 -4.36 -11.98 6.73
CA TYR A 130 -3.41 -12.00 7.83
C TYR A 130 -3.78 -13.08 8.86
N ASP A 131 -5.08 -13.31 9.10
CA ASP A 131 -5.55 -14.43 9.92
C ASP A 131 -5.18 -15.79 9.31
N ALA A 132 -5.30 -15.92 7.98
CA ALA A 132 -4.83 -17.09 7.24
C ALA A 132 -3.31 -17.28 7.39
N TYR A 133 -2.52 -16.21 7.25
CA TYR A 133 -1.08 -16.25 7.53
C TYR A 133 -0.79 -16.77 8.94
N ASN A 134 -1.44 -16.20 9.96
CA ASN A 134 -1.24 -16.61 11.35
C ASN A 134 -1.59 -18.09 11.57
N ALA A 135 -2.69 -18.57 10.99
CA ALA A 135 -3.05 -19.98 11.06
C ALA A 135 -1.97 -20.87 10.42
N THR A 136 -1.50 -20.54 9.22
CA THR A 136 -0.45 -21.31 8.52
C THR A 136 0.91 -21.27 9.22
N LYS A 137 1.16 -20.23 10.04
CA LYS A 137 2.36 -20.08 10.86
C LYS A 137 2.32 -21.00 12.09
N HIS A 138 1.16 -21.13 12.73
CA HIS A 138 0.98 -21.96 13.93
C HIS A 138 0.70 -23.43 13.61
N ASP A 139 0.05 -23.72 12.49
CA ASP A 139 -0.28 -25.06 12.03
C ASP A 139 0.09 -25.24 10.55
N ARG A 140 1.36 -25.56 10.32
CA ARG A 140 1.96 -25.58 8.99
C ARG A 140 1.46 -26.69 8.08
N GLU A 141 0.99 -27.79 8.67
CA GLU A 141 0.62 -29.01 7.94
C GLU A 141 -0.88 -29.08 7.71
N THR A 142 -1.71 -28.71 8.70
CA THR A 142 -3.16 -28.85 8.57
C THR A 142 -3.85 -27.60 8.02
N ALA A 143 -3.23 -26.42 8.13
CA ALA A 143 -3.81 -25.15 7.66
C ALA A 143 -3.24 -24.66 6.31
N LEU A 144 -2.59 -25.53 5.52
CA LEU A 144 -2.04 -25.17 4.21
C LEU A 144 -3.14 -24.66 3.25
N ASP A 145 -4.35 -25.21 3.37
CA ASP A 145 -5.55 -24.83 2.62
C ASP A 145 -5.95 -23.36 2.84
N ARG A 146 -5.58 -22.77 3.97
CA ARG A 146 -5.81 -21.35 4.26
C ARG A 146 -4.88 -20.43 3.49
N ALA A 147 -3.74 -20.91 2.99
CA ALA A 147 -2.81 -20.13 2.17
C ALA A 147 -3.26 -20.03 0.71
N THR A 148 -4.47 -19.52 0.50
CA THR A 148 -5.10 -19.41 -0.82
C THR A 148 -4.42 -18.33 -1.68
N LEU A 149 -4.61 -18.42 -2.99
CA LEU A 149 -4.24 -17.39 -3.95
C LEU A 149 -4.88 -16.04 -3.56
N GLU A 150 -6.14 -16.04 -3.14
CA GLU A 150 -6.83 -14.85 -2.66
C GLU A 150 -6.12 -14.19 -1.46
N ALA A 151 -5.80 -14.98 -0.42
CA ALA A 151 -5.07 -14.46 0.75
C ALA A 151 -3.72 -13.87 0.34
N CYS A 152 -3.02 -14.55 -0.59
CA CYS A 152 -1.74 -14.10 -1.12
C CYS A 152 -1.87 -12.77 -1.90
N LEU A 153 -2.86 -12.65 -2.79
CA LEU A 153 -3.12 -11.43 -3.57
C LEU A 153 -3.51 -10.25 -2.66
N GLN A 154 -4.33 -10.49 -1.63
CA GLN A 154 -4.67 -9.47 -0.64
C GLN A 154 -3.44 -9.00 0.15
N ALA A 155 -2.55 -9.92 0.55
CA ALA A 155 -1.31 -9.57 1.23
C ALA A 155 -0.36 -8.76 0.31
N MET A 156 -0.24 -9.13 -0.97
CA MET A 156 0.53 -8.36 -1.97
C MET A 156 -0.06 -6.97 -2.22
N ALA A 157 -1.39 -6.85 -2.26
CA ALA A 157 -2.07 -5.57 -2.32
C ALA A 157 -1.79 -4.73 -1.05
N ALA A 158 -1.73 -5.35 0.12
CA ALA A 158 -1.42 -4.66 1.38
C ALA A 158 0.01 -4.11 1.40
N VAL A 159 1.00 -4.89 0.94
CA VAL A 159 2.39 -4.43 0.74
C VAL A 159 2.43 -3.22 -0.21
N THR A 160 1.74 -3.35 -1.35
CA THR A 160 1.66 -2.30 -2.38
C THR A 160 1.07 -1.01 -1.81
N ILE A 161 -0.05 -1.10 -1.08
CA ILE A 161 -0.71 0.05 -0.47
C ILE A 161 0.18 0.71 0.57
N LEU A 162 0.84 -0.07 1.43
CA LEU A 162 1.75 0.48 2.44
C LEU A 162 2.99 1.13 1.80
N PHE A 163 3.49 0.58 0.69
CA PHE A 163 4.54 1.21 -0.09
C PHE A 163 4.07 2.57 -0.62
N CYS A 164 2.90 2.64 -1.27
CA CYS A 164 2.31 3.88 -1.75
C CYS A 164 2.08 4.89 -0.61
N ALA A 165 1.51 4.46 0.51
CA ALA A 165 1.23 5.32 1.66
C ALA A 165 2.49 5.87 2.34
N GLN A 166 3.63 5.16 2.29
CA GLN A 166 4.88 5.61 2.90
C GLN A 166 5.75 6.44 1.95
N PHE A 167 5.74 6.10 0.66
CA PHE A 167 6.79 6.52 -0.26
C PHE A 167 6.29 7.23 -1.51
N SER A 168 4.98 7.34 -1.76
CA SER A 168 4.48 8.01 -2.97
C SER A 168 4.41 9.54 -2.79
N PRO A 169 5.15 10.33 -3.60
CA PRO A 169 4.99 11.77 -3.73
C PRO A 169 4.56 12.18 -5.16
N PRO A 170 4.34 13.49 -5.40
CA PRO A 170 4.31 14.19 -6.68
C PRO A 170 4.04 13.44 -8.00
N VAL A 171 2.88 13.56 -8.65
CA VAL A 171 2.73 13.53 -10.11
C VAL A 171 3.88 14.33 -10.71
N THR A 172 4.95 13.66 -11.14
CA THR A 172 5.90 14.14 -12.16
C THR A 172 6.89 13.01 -12.51
N ALA A 173 6.61 12.42 -13.67
CA ALA A 173 7.55 12.02 -14.71
C ALA A 173 8.57 10.88 -14.49
N ASP A 174 9.18 10.69 -13.32
CA ASP A 174 10.36 9.81 -13.24
C ASP A 174 10.20 8.65 -12.24
N TRP A 175 9.21 7.79 -12.47
CA TRP A 175 9.16 6.45 -11.86
C TRP A 175 10.22 5.50 -12.48
N THR A 176 11.42 6.00 -12.77
CA THR A 176 12.54 5.21 -13.32
C THR A 176 13.27 4.39 -12.25
N HIS A 177 12.77 4.37 -11.00
CA HIS A 177 13.22 3.45 -9.97
C HIS A 177 12.51 2.08 -10.11
N GLU A 178 13.30 1.02 -10.26
CA GLU A 178 12.90 -0.40 -10.49
C GLU A 178 11.68 -0.92 -9.70
N PRO A 179 11.46 -0.59 -8.41
CA PRO A 179 10.35 -1.18 -7.63
C PRO A 179 8.99 -0.69 -8.09
N ALA A 180 8.92 0.55 -8.57
CA ALA A 180 7.68 1.12 -9.10
C ALA A 180 7.31 0.52 -10.45
N TYR A 181 8.31 0.13 -11.25
CA TYR A 181 8.10 -0.58 -12.50
C TYR A 181 7.50 -1.97 -12.24
N ALA A 182 8.06 -2.73 -11.29
CA ALA A 182 7.53 -4.03 -10.89
C ALA A 182 6.09 -3.94 -10.37
N LEU A 183 5.80 -2.94 -9.52
CA LEU A 183 4.46 -2.65 -9.02
C LEU A 183 3.50 -2.32 -10.17
N ASN A 184 3.86 -1.37 -11.05
CA ASN A 184 3.03 -0.93 -12.18
C ASN A 184 2.81 -2.03 -13.22
N ARG A 185 3.63 -3.07 -13.23
CA ARG A 185 3.42 -4.25 -14.08
C ARG A 185 2.23 -5.09 -13.65
N TRP A 186 2.02 -5.18 -12.32
CA TRP A 186 1.01 -6.02 -11.70
C TRP A 186 -0.25 -5.25 -11.33
N PHE A 187 -0.09 -4.08 -10.75
CA PHE A 187 -1.14 -3.39 -10.03
C PHE A 187 -1.44 -2.01 -10.62
N THR A 188 -2.73 -1.70 -10.65
CA THR A 188 -3.22 -0.32 -10.67
C THR A 188 -3.74 -0.03 -9.28
N VAL A 189 -3.29 1.06 -8.68
CA VAL A 189 -3.71 1.47 -7.34
C VAL A 189 -4.59 2.72 -7.52
N GLU A 190 -5.67 2.83 -6.75
CA GLU A 190 -6.65 3.92 -6.80
C GLU A 190 -7.09 4.28 -5.36
N LEU A 191 -7.61 5.50 -5.14
CA LEU A 191 -8.37 5.85 -3.94
C LEU A 191 -9.86 5.89 -4.27
N ILE A 192 -10.66 5.33 -3.37
CA ILE A 192 -12.12 5.28 -3.49
C ILE A 192 -12.73 6.29 -2.53
N ASP A 193 -13.38 7.29 -3.10
CA ASP A 193 -14.04 8.39 -2.39
C ASP A 193 -13.13 9.04 -1.32
N PRO A 194 -11.88 9.43 -1.67
CA PRO A 194 -10.98 10.02 -0.68
C PRO A 194 -11.51 11.37 -0.20
N ASP A 195 -11.30 11.69 1.07
CA ASP A 195 -11.54 13.04 1.59
C ASP A 195 -10.33 13.94 1.26
N PRO A 196 -10.46 14.94 0.38
CA PRO A 196 -9.34 15.81 0.06
C PRO A 196 -8.76 16.55 1.28
N ALA A 197 -9.57 16.73 2.34
CA ALA A 197 -9.14 17.39 3.56
C ALA A 197 -8.36 16.46 4.52
N SER A 198 -8.42 15.14 4.33
CA SER A 198 -7.65 14.19 5.16
C SER A 198 -6.19 14.10 4.72
N PHE A 199 -5.87 14.55 3.50
CA PHE A 199 -4.51 14.54 3.00
C PHE A 199 -3.63 15.55 3.72
N TYR A 200 -2.53 15.06 4.26
CA TYR A 200 -1.49 15.90 4.84
C TYR A 200 -0.72 16.65 3.74
N VAL A 201 -0.79 17.98 3.76
CA VAL A 201 0.06 18.85 2.94
C VAL A 201 1.27 19.27 3.78
N PRO A 202 2.51 18.87 3.43
CA PRO A 202 3.68 19.28 4.20
C PRO A 202 3.86 20.79 4.16
N PRO A 203 4.26 21.42 5.27
CA PRO A 203 4.54 22.85 5.29
C PRO A 203 5.70 23.14 4.34
N VAL A 204 5.43 23.90 3.27
CA VAL A 204 6.45 24.37 2.33
C VAL A 204 7.11 25.59 2.94
N ARG A 205 8.44 25.55 3.12
CA ARG A 205 9.21 26.75 3.51
C ARG A 205 9.34 27.63 2.27
N VAL A 206 8.61 28.74 2.25
CA VAL A 206 8.78 29.79 1.24
C VAL A 206 9.87 30.76 1.72
N GLU A 207 10.97 30.86 0.99
CA GLU A 207 11.99 31.88 1.25
C GLU A 207 11.45 33.25 0.82
N LEU A 208 11.23 34.15 1.80
CA LEU A 208 10.83 35.53 1.56
C LEU A 208 11.92 36.26 0.74
N GLY A 209 11.61 36.61 -0.52
CA GLY A 209 12.49 37.41 -1.38
C GLY A 209 12.69 36.87 -2.80
N ARG A 210 12.28 35.64 -3.09
CA ARG A 210 12.07 35.16 -4.47
C ARG A 210 10.57 35.27 -4.78
N THR A 211 10.21 35.73 -5.98
CA THR A 211 8.82 35.60 -6.47
C THR A 211 8.41 34.15 -6.29
N PRO A 212 7.45 33.84 -5.39
CA PRO A 212 7.09 32.47 -5.15
C PRO A 212 6.22 32.04 -6.33
N GLU A 213 6.84 31.44 -7.35
CA GLU A 213 6.12 30.53 -8.22
C GLU A 213 5.72 29.33 -7.36
N LEU A 214 4.64 29.49 -6.61
CA LEU A 214 4.06 28.43 -5.82
C LEU A 214 3.29 27.54 -6.79
N TRP A 215 3.90 26.42 -7.17
CA TRP A 215 3.24 25.40 -7.97
C TRP A 215 2.18 24.72 -7.13
N LEU A 216 0.95 25.24 -7.19
CA LEU A 216 -0.23 24.61 -6.60
C LEU A 216 -0.72 23.51 -7.53
N PHE A 217 -0.66 22.26 -7.06
CA PHE A 217 -1.33 21.16 -7.73
C PHE A 217 -2.82 21.23 -7.38
N ASP A 218 -3.60 21.85 -8.26
CA ASP A 218 -5.06 21.74 -8.20
C ASP A 218 -5.48 20.44 -8.89
N GLY A 219 -5.90 19.45 -8.10
CA GLY A 219 -6.49 18.21 -8.62
C GLY A 219 -7.83 18.41 -9.33
N ARG A 220 -8.38 19.63 -9.36
CA ARG A 220 -9.63 19.97 -10.03
C ARG A 220 -9.40 20.45 -11.46
N GLY A 221 -9.08 19.50 -12.32
CA GLY A 221 -9.46 19.59 -13.73
C GLY A 221 -8.38 20.08 -14.70
N THR A 222 -8.34 19.38 -15.83
CA THR A 222 -7.56 19.62 -17.05
C THR A 222 -6.05 19.52 -16.84
N GLY A 223 -5.39 18.58 -17.53
CA GLY A 223 -3.95 18.32 -17.43
C GLY A 223 -3.05 19.43 -17.99
N THR A 224 -3.30 20.67 -17.59
CA THR A 224 -2.53 21.87 -17.88
C THR A 224 -2.13 22.50 -16.56
N TRP A 225 -0.83 22.69 -16.36
CA TRP A 225 -0.27 23.42 -15.23
C TRP A 225 -0.79 24.86 -15.25
N ASN A 226 -1.66 25.20 -14.30
CA ASN A 226 -2.07 26.58 -14.11
C ASN A 226 -1.13 27.22 -13.09
N VAL A 227 -0.27 28.13 -13.55
CA VAL A 227 0.46 29.06 -12.69
C VAL A 227 -0.55 30.11 -12.23
N MET A 228 -0.91 30.10 -10.95
CA MET A 228 -1.69 31.19 -10.36
C MET A 228 -0.73 32.12 -9.62
N ASP A 229 -0.67 33.37 -10.09
CA ASP A 229 -0.02 34.44 -9.35
C ASP A 229 -0.79 34.70 -8.05
N LEU A 230 -0.11 34.56 -6.92
CA LEU A 230 -0.62 34.97 -5.61
C LEU A 230 -0.58 36.51 -5.52
N CYS A 231 -1.45 37.17 -6.26
CA CYS A 231 -1.79 38.56 -5.99
C CYS A 231 -2.74 38.60 -4.79
N VAL A 232 -2.19 38.91 -3.62
CA VAL A 232 -2.95 39.42 -2.47
C VAL A 232 -3.46 40.83 -2.84
N PRO A 233 -4.69 41.24 -2.44
CA PRO A 233 -5.18 42.61 -2.70
C PRO A 233 -4.28 43.70 -2.11
#